data_AF-A0A8J8JW41-F1
#
_entry.id   AF-A0A8J8JW41-F1
#
_cell.length_a   1.000
_cell.length_b   1.000
_cell.length_c   1.000
_cell.angle_alpha   90.00
_cell.angle_beta   90.00
_cell.angle_gamma   90.00
#
_symmetry.space_group_name_H-M   'P 1'
#
loop_
_entity.id
_entity.type
_entity.pdbx_description
1 polymer ?
#
loop_
_entity_poly.entity_id
_entity_poly.type
_entity_poly.pdbx_seq_one_letter_code
_entity_poly.pdbx_strand_id
1 'polypeptide(L)' 'MVHIEHKDKNIIDIFQSRDGVETKVELKNGKQISIWNIAWGYDIGDEFAHITTNISPNIDNATIDFFFTNEIIKILSDEE' A
#
# COMPACT_ATOMS: atom_id res chain seq x y z
N MET A 1 -2.42 21.48 -18.03
CA MET A 1 -2.49 20.29 -17.17
C MET A 1 -1.32 20.36 -16.21
N VAL A 2 -1.57 20.45 -14.91
CA VAL A 2 -0.52 20.38 -13.89
C VAL A 2 -0.21 18.89 -13.73
N HIS A 3 1.01 18.47 -14.06
CA HIS A 3 1.49 17.15 -13.63
C HIS A 3 1.77 17.28 -12.12
N ILE A 4 0.96 16.60 -11.31
CA ILE A 4 1.26 16.43 -9.88
C ILE A 4 2.13 15.18 -9.80
N GLU A 5 3.39 15.36 -9.42
CA GLU A 5 4.26 14.25 -9.07
C GLU A 5 3.98 13.86 -7.62
N HIS A 6 3.38 12.69 -7.41
CA HIS A 6 3.06 12.20 -6.08
C HIS A 6 4.29 11.62 -5.39
N LYS A 7 4.48 11.96 -4.10
CA LYS A 7 5.71 11.69 -3.34
C LYS A 7 5.95 10.21 -3.06
N ASP A 8 4.92 9.41 -3.17
CA ASP A 8 4.82 8.00 -2.81
C ASP A 8 4.67 7.08 -4.03
N LYS A 9 4.86 7.62 -5.24
CA LYS A 9 4.70 6.82 -6.47
C LYS A 9 5.54 5.55 -6.44
N ASN A 10 6.74 5.60 -5.85
CA ASN A 10 7.60 4.42 -5.68
C ASN A 10 6.98 3.35 -4.79
N ILE A 11 6.21 3.72 -3.76
CA ILE A 11 5.50 2.77 -2.89
C ILE A 11 4.39 2.08 -3.68
N ILE A 12 3.64 2.83 -4.48
CA ILE A 12 2.61 2.28 -5.36
C ILE A 12 3.22 1.33 -6.40
N ASP A 13 4.32 1.73 -7.04
CA ASP A 13 5.03 0.90 -8.01
C ASP A 13 5.50 -0.43 -7.37
N ILE A 14 5.97 -0.41 -6.12
CA ILE A 14 6.33 -1.63 -5.37
C ILE A 14 5.11 -2.53 -5.17
N PHE A 15 4.00 -2.00 -4.67
CA PHE A 15 2.81 -2.84 -4.44
C PHE A 15 2.23 -3.41 -5.73
N GLN A 16 2.21 -2.63 -6.82
CA GLN A 16 1.78 -3.14 -8.13
C GLN A 16 2.71 -4.24 -8.67
N SER A 17 4.03 -4.10 -8.46
CA SER A 17 4.99 -5.13 -8.88
C SER A 17 4.87 -6.44 -8.08
N ARG A 18 4.26 -6.37 -6.90
CA ARG A 18 4.05 -7.48 -5.97
C ARG A 18 2.59 -7.90 -5.85
N ASP A 19 1.75 -7.53 -6.82
CA ASP A 19 0.33 -7.93 -6.81
C ASP A 19 0.19 -9.47 -6.78
N GLY A 20 -0.58 -9.97 -5.83
CA GLY A 20 -0.72 -11.39 -5.50
C GLY A 20 0.40 -11.98 -4.64
N VAL A 21 1.46 -11.22 -4.30
CA VAL A 21 2.58 -11.67 -3.47
C VAL A 21 2.51 -11.01 -2.10
N GLU A 22 2.61 -11.81 -1.03
CA GLU A 22 2.59 -11.27 0.34
C GLU A 22 3.70 -10.22 0.51
N THR A 23 3.30 -9.06 1.02
CA THR A 23 4.16 -7.94 1.33
C THR A 23 3.82 -7.46 2.74
N LYS A 24 4.78 -7.56 3.65
CA LYS A 24 4.61 -7.10 5.03
C LYS A 24 5.01 -5.64 5.13
N VAL A 25 4.20 -4.84 5.82
CA VAL A 25 4.53 -3.43 6.07
C VAL A 25 4.30 -3.06 7.53
N GLU A 26 5.09 -2.10 8.00
CA GLU A 26 4.94 -1.49 9.32
C GLU A 26 4.38 -0.08 9.15
N LEU A 27 3.28 0.21 9.87
CA LEU A 27 2.62 1.50 9.88
C LEU A 27 3.05 2.36 11.07
N LYS A 28 2.92 3.69 10.96
CA LYS A 28 3.24 4.69 12.01
C LYS A 28 2.63 4.41 13.38
N ASN A 29 1.49 3.74 13.43
CA ASN A 29 0.80 3.35 14.66
C ASN A 29 1.39 2.07 15.31
N GLY A 30 2.46 1.50 14.76
CA GLY A 30 3.09 0.26 15.21
C GLY A 30 2.40 -1.01 14.72
N LYS A 31 1.34 -0.90 13.91
CA LYS A 31 0.67 -2.06 13.32
C LYS A 31 1.54 -2.65 12.21
N GLN A 32 1.69 -3.96 12.21
CA GLN A 32 2.22 -4.70 11.07
C GLN A 32 1.07 -5.37 10.34
N ILE A 33 1.04 -5.24 9.02
CA ILE A 33 -0.01 -5.81 8.16
C ILE A 33 0.62 -6.56 6.99
N SER A 34 -0.08 -7.61 6.55
CA SER A 34 0.24 -8.34 5.32
C SER A 34 -0.69 -7.88 4.20
N ILE A 35 -0.09 -7.54 3.07
CA ILE A 35 -0.76 -7.00 1.88
C ILE A 35 -0.45 -7.92 0.72
N TRP A 36 -1.46 -8.35 -0.02
CA TRP A 36 -1.29 -9.09 -1.27
C TRP A 36 -1.73 -8.31 -2.50
N ASN A 37 -2.74 -7.45 -2.35
CA ASN A 37 -3.23 -6.59 -3.41
C ASN A 37 -3.80 -5.31 -2.80
N ILE A 38 -3.93 -4.28 -3.62
CA ILE A 38 -4.41 -2.96 -3.19
C ILE A 38 -5.40 -2.39 -4.20
N ALA A 39 -6.46 -1.74 -3.70
CA ALA A 39 -7.05 -0.60 -4.38
C ALA A 39 -6.36 0.66 -3.88
N TRP A 40 -6.11 1.62 -4.76
CA TRP A 40 -5.45 2.87 -4.43
C TRP A 40 -5.94 4.03 -5.30
N GLY A 41 -5.77 5.25 -4.81
CA GLY A 41 -6.10 6.46 -5.53
C GLY A 41 -5.56 7.71 -4.85
N TYR A 42 -5.51 8.80 -5.61
CA TYR A 42 -5.22 10.14 -5.11
C TYR A 42 -6.47 10.99 -5.26
N ASP A 43 -6.87 11.71 -4.21
CA ASP A 43 -7.87 12.74 -4.36
C ASP A 43 -7.25 14.04 -4.89
N ILE A 44 -8.09 14.99 -5.33
CA ILE A 44 -7.62 16.25 -5.91
C ILE A 44 -6.83 17.04 -4.86
N GLY A 45 -5.53 17.19 -5.10
CA GLY A 45 -4.61 17.91 -4.23
C GLY A 45 -3.82 17.04 -3.26
N ASP A 46 -4.05 15.72 -3.25
CA ASP A 46 -3.33 14.80 -2.37
C ASP A 46 -1.89 14.57 -2.82
N GLU A 47 -0.99 14.59 -1.85
CA GLU A 47 0.42 14.22 -2.04
C GLU A 47 0.66 12.71 -1.90
N PHE A 48 -0.29 11.99 -1.30
CA PHE A 48 -0.19 10.59 -0.89
C PHE A 48 -1.47 9.82 -1.21
N ALA A 49 -1.35 8.59 -1.67
CA ALA A 49 -2.49 7.76 -2.02
C ALA A 49 -3.18 7.19 -0.77
N HIS A 50 -4.50 7.08 -0.84
CA HIS A 50 -5.25 6.19 0.05
C HIS A 50 -5.17 4.75 -0.47
N ILE A 51 -5.06 3.80 0.44
CA ILE A 51 -4.91 2.37 0.16
C ILE A 51 -6.04 1.61 0.85
N THR A 52 -6.64 0.66 0.12
CA THR A 52 -7.47 -0.40 0.69
C THR A 52 -6.83 -1.75 0.33
N THR A 53 -6.47 -2.55 1.33
CA THR A 53 -5.74 -3.81 1.11
C THR A 53 -6.67 -5.01 0.89
N ASN A 54 -6.14 -6.05 0.24
CA ASN A 54 -6.71 -7.40 0.22
C ASN A 54 -8.15 -7.46 -0.33
N ILE A 55 -8.40 -6.65 -1.37
CA ILE A 55 -9.70 -6.43 -1.99
C ILE A 55 -10.18 -7.59 -2.86
N SER A 56 -9.30 -8.22 -3.64
CA SER A 56 -9.63 -9.33 -4.54
C SER A 56 -8.39 -9.95 -5.18
N PRO A 57 -8.30 -11.27 -5.35
CA PRO A 57 -9.25 -12.28 -4.85
C PRO A 57 -9.28 -12.34 -3.32
N ASN A 58 -10.30 -13.03 -2.76
CA ASN A 58 -10.37 -13.26 -1.32
C ASN A 58 -9.17 -14.08 -0.86
N ILE A 59 -8.50 -13.66 0.22
CA ILE A 59 -7.38 -14.36 0.83
C ILE A 59 -7.78 -14.79 2.24
N ASP A 60 -7.63 -16.09 2.51
CA ASP A 60 -8.07 -16.67 3.78
C ASP A 60 -7.35 -16.01 4.96
N ASN A 61 -8.15 -15.54 5.93
CA ASN A 61 -7.70 -14.84 7.14
C ASN A 61 -6.98 -13.50 6.91
N ALA A 62 -6.97 -12.97 5.69
CA ALA A 62 -6.46 -11.63 5.43
C ALA A 62 -7.41 -10.56 5.97
N THR A 63 -6.87 -9.51 6.58
CA THR A 63 -7.65 -8.33 6.99
C THR A 63 -7.70 -7.32 5.85
N ILE A 64 -8.83 -6.62 5.72
CA ILE A 64 -8.93 -5.44 4.86
C ILE A 64 -8.57 -4.23 5.73
N ASP A 65 -7.57 -3.47 5.30
CA ASP A 65 -7.07 -2.30 5.98
C ASP A 65 -7.18 -1.06 5.09
N PHE A 66 -7.42 0.10 5.72
CA PHE A 66 -7.47 1.39 5.05
C PHE A 66 -6.47 2.35 5.70
N PHE A 67 -5.57 2.94 4.89
CA PHE A 67 -4.54 3.87 5.35
C PHE A 67 -3.96 4.67 4.17
N PHE A 68 -3.18 5.71 4.46
CA PHE A 68 -2.42 6.46 3.47
C PHE A 68 -0.98 5.94 3.34
N THR A 69 -0.39 6.01 2.14
CA THR A 69 1.00 5.57 1.92
C THR A 69 2.03 6.25 2.82
N ASN A 70 1.80 7.52 3.22
CA ASN A 70 2.67 8.21 4.17
C ASN A 70 2.62 7.63 5.58
N GLU A 71 1.70 6.73 5.89
CA GLU A 71 1.64 5.99 7.15
C GLU A 71 2.57 4.78 7.16
N ILE A 72 3.07 4.33 6.01
CA ILE A 72 4.06 3.26 5.93
C ILE A 72 5.42 3.79 6.38
N ILE A 73 5.99 3.16 7.40
CA ILE A 73 7.37 3.44 7.85
C ILE A 73 8.36 2.51 7.17
N LYS A 74 7.95 1.26 6.92
CA LYS A 74 8.83 0.23 6.38
C LYS A 74 8.05 -0.79 5.56
N ILE A 75 8.62 -1.16 4.42
CA ILE A 75 8.22 -2.34 3.64
C ILE A 75 9.24 -3.43 3.97
N LEU A 76 8.75 -4.54 4.51
CA LEU A 76 9.55 -5.72 4.84
C LEU A 76 9.50 -6.64 3.62
N SER A 77 10.53 -6.60 2.79
CA SER A 77 10.73 -7.61 1.75
C SER A 77 11.21 -8.90 2.38
N ASP A 78 10.63 -10.03 1.98
CA ASP A 78 11.24 -11.35 2.18
C ASP A 78 12.42 -11.47 1.22
N GLU A 79 13.55 -10.84 1.57
CA GLU A 79 14.86 -11.23 1.05
C GLU A 79 15.64 -11.79 2.25
N GLU A 80 16.07 -13.05 2.14
CA GLU A 80 16.86 -13.80 3.14
C GLU A 80 18.09 -13.04 3.65
#